data_AF-A0A6I9RHD9-F1
#
_entry.id   AF-A0A6I9RHD9-F1
#
_cell.length_a   1.000
_cell.length_b   1.000
_cell.length_c   1.000
_cell.angle_alpha   90.00
_cell.angle_beta   90.00
_cell.angle_gamma   90.00
#
_symmetry.space_group_name_H-M   'P 1'
#
loop_
_entity.id
_entity.type
_entity.pdbx_description
1 polymer ?
#
loop_
_entity_poly.entity_id
_entity_poly.type
_entity_poly.pdbx_seq_one_letter_code
_entity_poly.pdbx_strand_id
1 'polypeptide(L)'
;MNTDITAAVKPEYPVVDRNPPFTKTVANFNALDYLRLSTITGVSVTVGYLSGIKPNIRGPSMVTGGLIGLMGGFMYAYQNSAGRLMGFFPNDAEVARYQK
;
A
#
# COMPACT_ATOMS: atom_id res chain seq x y z
N MET A 1 -17.54 22.25 -3.22
CA MET A 1 -16.90 21.20 -2.41
C MET A 1 -15.39 21.40 -2.56
N ASN A 2 -14.66 21.67 -1.48
CA ASN A 2 -13.21 21.91 -1.57
C ASN A 2 -12.51 20.54 -1.66
N THR A 3 -11.92 20.24 -2.81
CA THR A 3 -11.24 18.95 -3.10
C THR A 3 -9.71 19.11 -3.18
N ASP A 4 -9.18 20.22 -2.65
CA ASP A 4 -7.76 20.53 -2.73
C ASP A 4 -6.95 19.65 -1.78
N ILE A 5 -5.98 18.92 -2.34
CA ILE A 5 -5.02 18.16 -1.55
C ILE A 5 -3.84 19.08 -1.21
N THR A 6 -3.90 19.62 0.00
CA THR A 6 -2.83 20.41 0.62
C THR A 6 -2.48 19.75 1.95
N ALA A 7 -1.22 19.36 2.11
CA ALA A 7 -0.71 18.86 3.38
C ALA A 7 -0.20 20.01 4.23
N ALA A 8 -0.34 19.90 5.55
CA ALA A 8 0.24 20.85 6.49
C ALA A 8 1.79 20.86 6.42
N VAL A 9 2.38 19.69 6.15
CA VAL A 9 3.83 19.52 5.96
C VAL A 9 4.15 19.56 4.48
N LYS A 10 5.24 20.24 4.12
CA LYS A 10 5.71 20.32 2.74
C LYS A 10 6.40 19.00 2.32
N PRO A 11 6.28 18.57 1.06
CA PRO A 11 7.03 17.42 0.56
C PRO A 11 8.54 17.70 0.61
N GLU A 12 9.30 16.74 1.10
CA GLU A 12 10.77 16.82 1.24
C GLU A 12 11.48 16.39 -0.06
N TYR A 13 10.82 15.57 -0.89
CA TYR A 13 11.33 15.06 -2.16
C TYR A 13 10.64 15.74 -3.35
N PRO A 14 11.24 15.67 -4.57
CA PRO A 14 10.63 16.26 -5.76
C PRO A 14 9.21 15.73 -6.00
N VAL A 15 8.25 16.63 -6.19
CA VAL A 15 6.86 16.23 -6.46
C VAL A 15 6.74 15.78 -7.91
N VAL A 16 6.45 14.51 -8.13
CA VAL A 16 6.19 13.95 -9.46
C VAL A 16 4.74 14.21 -9.87
N ASP A 17 3.81 13.99 -8.95
CA ASP A 17 2.38 14.24 -9.13
C ASP A 17 1.74 14.59 -7.78
N ARG A 18 1.15 15.78 -7.69
CA ARG A 18 0.55 16.28 -6.44
C ARG A 18 -0.76 15.58 -6.09
N ASN A 19 -1.51 15.11 -7.09
CA ASN A 19 -2.78 14.43 -6.88
C ASN A 19 -2.90 13.27 -7.88
N PRO A 20 -2.12 12.19 -7.66
CA PRO A 20 -2.07 11.10 -8.61
C PRO A 20 -3.41 10.36 -8.64
N PRO A 21 -3.99 10.10 -9.83
CA PRO A 21 -5.20 9.29 -9.93
C PRO A 21 -4.94 7.86 -9.43
N PHE A 22 -5.99 7.19 -8.96
CA PHE A 22 -5.91 5.85 -8.39
C PHE A 22 -5.14 4.86 -9.28
N THR A 23 -5.46 4.84 -10.58
CA THR A 23 -4.84 3.94 -11.56
C THR A 23 -3.34 4.19 -11.71
N LYS A 24 -2.89 5.44 -11.68
CA LYS A 24 -1.46 5.81 -11.72
C LYS A 24 -0.75 5.35 -10.45
N THR A 25 -1.37 5.54 -9.29
CA THR A 25 -0.80 5.13 -8.01
C THR A 25 -0.60 3.62 -7.92
N VAL A 26 -1.60 2.83 -8.33
CA VAL A 26 -1.49 1.36 -8.36
C VAL A 26 -0.50 0.89 -9.42
N ALA A 27 -0.47 1.51 -10.60
CA ALA A 27 0.49 1.19 -11.65
C ALA A 27 1.95 1.55 -11.28
N ASN A 28 2.15 2.40 -10.26
CA ASN A 28 3.46 2.79 -9.74
C ASN A 28 3.99 1.86 -8.63
N PHE A 29 3.31 0.74 -8.35
CA PHE A 29 3.82 -0.23 -7.37
C PHE A 29 5.17 -0.78 -7.82
N ASN A 30 6.15 -0.74 -6.92
CA ASN A 30 7.46 -1.32 -7.13
C ASN A 30 7.54 -2.72 -6.50
N ALA A 31 8.67 -3.42 -6.71
CA ALA A 31 8.88 -4.75 -6.15
C ALA A 31 8.73 -4.78 -4.61
N LEU A 32 9.13 -3.71 -3.92
CA LEU A 32 9.02 -3.61 -2.47
C LEU A 32 7.55 -3.47 -2.01
N ASP A 33 6.71 -2.77 -2.76
CA ASP A 33 5.28 -2.66 -2.45
C ASP A 33 4.56 -4.00 -2.59
N TYR A 34 4.86 -4.74 -3.67
CA TYR A 34 4.34 -6.10 -3.84
C TYR A 34 4.86 -7.05 -2.76
N LEU A 35 6.13 -6.92 -2.37
CA LEU A 35 6.69 -7.69 -1.26
C LEU A 35 5.99 -7.37 0.07
N ARG A 36 5.71 -6.09 0.34
CA ARG A 36 4.98 -5.68 1.55
C ARG A 36 3.56 -6.20 1.56
N LEU A 37 2.84 -6.07 0.44
CA LEU A 37 1.49 -6.59 0.28
C LEU A 37 1.46 -8.11 0.50
N SER A 38 2.35 -8.85 -0.15
CA SER A 38 2.40 -10.32 -0.03
C SER A 38 2.78 -10.77 1.37
N THR A 39 3.74 -10.09 2.01
CA THR A 39 4.17 -10.39 3.38
C THR A 39 3.06 -10.14 4.39
N ILE A 40 2.41 -8.98 4.34
CA ILE A 40 1.30 -8.64 5.24
C ILE A 40 0.14 -9.63 5.07
N THR A 41 -0.20 -9.93 3.82
CA THR A 41 -1.26 -10.92 3.51
C THR A 41 -0.88 -12.30 4.04
N GLY A 42 0.35 -12.76 3.78
CA GLY A 42 0.84 -14.06 4.23
C GLY A 42 0.80 -14.22 5.74
N VAL A 43 1.33 -13.25 6.49
CA VAL A 43 1.28 -13.24 7.96
C VAL A 43 -0.17 -13.27 8.45
N SER A 44 -1.06 -12.48 7.85
CA SER A 44 -2.46 -12.41 8.25
C SER A 44 -3.22 -13.72 7.99
N VAL A 45 -2.93 -14.40 6.87
CA VAL A 45 -3.44 -15.75 6.57
C VAL A 45 -2.96 -16.75 7.62
N THR A 46 -1.67 -16.75 7.95
CA THR A 46 -1.09 -17.64 8.96
C THR A 46 -1.72 -17.41 10.33
N VAL A 47 -1.84 -16.16 10.76
CA VAL A 47 -2.49 -15.81 12.04
C VAL A 47 -3.96 -16.21 12.04
N GLY A 48 -4.69 -15.97 10.93
CA GLY A 48 -6.08 -16.38 10.78
C GLY A 48 -6.25 -17.90 10.88
N TYR A 49 -5.36 -18.67 10.25
CA TYR A 49 -5.37 -20.14 10.32
C TYR A 49 -5.13 -20.62 11.76
N LEU A 50 -4.06 -20.17 12.41
CA LEU A 50 -3.69 -20.58 13.77
C LEU A 50 -4.77 -20.21 14.80
N SER A 51 -5.34 -19.02 14.68
CA SER A 51 -6.44 -18.55 15.54
C SER A 51 -7.71 -19.39 15.38
N GLY A 52 -7.91 -19.98 14.20
CA GLY A 52 -9.06 -20.83 13.88
C GLY A 52 -8.93 -22.28 14.36
N ILE A 53 -7.76 -22.72 14.83
CA ILE A 53 -7.54 -24.12 15.27
C ILE A 53 -8.38 -24.45 16.50
N LYS A 54 -8.27 -23.64 17.57
CA LYS A 54 -8.98 -23.87 18.84
C LYS A 54 -10.51 -23.86 18.68
N PRO A 55 -11.13 -22.90 17.96
CA PRO A 55 -12.57 -22.91 17.70
C PRO A 55 -13.01 -23.85 16.53
N ASN A 56 -12.09 -24.64 15.96
CA ASN A 56 -12.35 -25.54 14.83
C ASN A 56 -12.93 -24.86 13.56
N ILE A 57 -12.56 -23.60 13.32
CA ILE A 57 -12.94 -22.79 12.15
C ILE A 57 -11.72 -22.34 11.34
N ARG A 58 -10.69 -23.20 11.27
CA ARG A 58 -9.41 -22.92 10.60
C ARG A 58 -9.55 -22.37 9.17
N GLY A 59 -10.48 -22.90 8.38
CA GLY A 59 -10.72 -22.46 7.01
C GLY A 59 -11.33 -21.05 6.95
N PRO A 60 -12.53 -20.84 7.52
CA PRO A 60 -13.16 -19.52 7.56
C PRO A 60 -12.29 -18.44 8.21
N SER A 61 -11.64 -18.75 9.34
CA SER A 61 -10.73 -17.83 10.04
C SER A 61 -9.51 -17.46 9.20
N MET A 62 -8.94 -18.42 8.45
CA MET A 62 -7.88 -18.16 7.47
C MET A 62 -8.34 -17.25 6.33
N VAL A 63 -9.55 -17.46 5.79
CA VAL A 63 -10.11 -16.62 4.72
C VAL A 63 -10.31 -15.19 5.21
N THR A 64 -10.91 -15.00 6.39
CA THR A 64 -11.07 -13.66 6.98
C THR A 64 -9.72 -13.01 7.26
N GLY A 65 -8.75 -13.76 7.80
CA GLY A 65 -7.38 -13.28 7.97
C GLY A 65 -6.74 -12.85 6.65
N GLY A 66 -6.93 -13.61 5.58
CA GLY A 66 -6.47 -13.25 4.23
C GLY A 66 -7.11 -11.97 3.70
N LEU A 67 -8.43 -11.79 3.88
CA LEU A 67 -9.14 -10.58 3.45
C LEU A 67 -8.65 -9.34 4.19
N ILE A 68 -8.44 -9.44 5.51
CA ILE A 68 -7.88 -8.35 6.32
C ILE A 68 -6.45 -8.02 5.86
N GLY A 69 -5.62 -9.05 5.67
CA GLY A 69 -4.24 -8.89 5.24
C GLY A 69 -4.12 -8.28 3.84
N LEU A 70 -4.97 -8.70 2.91
CA LEU A 70 -5.00 -8.14 1.57
C LEU A 70 -5.46 -6.68 1.57
N MET A 71 -6.50 -6.36 2.34
CA MET A 71 -6.96 -4.97 2.49
C MET A 71 -5.88 -4.08 3.11
N GLY A 72 -5.32 -4.48 4.26
CA GLY A 72 -4.27 -3.72 4.94
C GLY A 72 -2.97 -3.62 4.11
N GLY A 73 -2.57 -4.72 3.49
CA GLY A 73 -1.39 -4.78 2.62
C GLY A 73 -1.52 -3.91 1.38
N PHE A 74 -2.69 -3.93 0.73
CA PHE A 74 -2.99 -3.04 -0.40
C PHE A 74 -2.99 -1.57 0.02
N MET A 75 -3.65 -1.21 1.12
CA MET A 75 -3.67 0.16 1.63
C MET A 75 -2.25 0.63 1.96
N TYR A 76 -1.40 -0.22 2.53
CA TYR A 76 -0.01 0.12 2.83
C TYR A 76 0.82 0.31 1.57
N ALA A 77 0.71 -0.61 0.59
CA ALA A 77 1.36 -0.46 -0.72
C ALA A 77 0.91 0.82 -1.44
N TYR A 78 -0.39 1.13 -1.40
CA TYR A 78 -0.96 2.34 -1.97
C TYR A 78 -0.41 3.61 -1.30
N GLN A 79 -0.35 3.66 0.03
CA GLN A 79 0.23 4.78 0.77
C GLN A 79 1.70 5.01 0.41
N ASN A 80 2.48 3.93 0.30
CA ASN A 80 3.88 4.02 -0.11
C ASN A 80 4.02 4.57 -1.53
N SER A 81 3.27 4.03 -2.49
CA SER A 81 3.30 4.50 -3.87
C SER A 81 2.84 5.96 -4.01
N ALA A 82 1.73 6.33 -3.38
CA ALA A 82 1.21 7.68 -3.40
C ALA A 82 2.17 8.67 -2.75
N GLY A 83 2.77 8.31 -1.61
CA GLY A 83 3.74 9.13 -0.92
C GLY A 83 5.00 9.39 -1.76
N ARG A 84 5.47 8.40 -2.53
CA ARG A 84 6.58 8.59 -3.49
C ARG A 84 6.19 9.53 -4.63
N LEU A 85 5.00 9.39 -5.20
CA LEU A 85 4.53 10.28 -6.27
C LEU A 85 4.35 11.73 -5.80
N MET A 86 3.83 11.91 -4.59
CA MET A 86 3.58 13.23 -4.00
C MET A 86 4.83 13.88 -3.38
N GLY A 87 5.97 13.19 -3.32
CA GLY A 87 7.23 13.71 -2.78
C GLY A 87 7.34 13.68 -1.24
N PHE A 88 6.48 12.89 -0.57
CA PHE A 88 6.59 12.65 0.88
C PHE A 88 7.55 11.51 1.23
N PHE A 89 7.88 10.66 0.25
CA PHE A 89 8.83 9.56 0.40
C PHE A 89 9.94 9.63 -0.66
N PRO A 90 11.11 9.00 -0.42
CA PRO A 90 12.18 8.93 -1.39
C PRO A 90 11.71 8.37 -2.73
N ASN A 91 11.99 9.06 -3.83
CA ASN A 91 11.35 8.80 -5.13
C ASN A 91 12.28 8.97 -6.35
N ASP A 92 13.58 8.70 -6.20
CA ASP A 92 14.57 8.84 -7.28
C ASP A 92 14.18 8.05 -8.54
N ALA A 93 13.61 6.85 -8.37
CA ALA A 93 13.16 6.00 -9.47
C ALA A 93 11.94 6.60 -10.20
N GLU A 94 11.01 7.19 -9.47
CA GLU A 94 9.83 7.85 -10.02
C GLU A 94 10.21 9.13 -10.75
N VAL A 95 11.11 9.94 -10.18
CA VAL A 95 11.66 11.13 -10.83
C VAL A 95 12.33 10.74 -12.16
N ALA A 96 13.20 9.73 -12.15
CA ALA A 96 13.87 9.25 -13.37
C ALA A 96 12.90 8.68 -14.43
N ARG A 97 11.74 8.16 -14.00
CA ARG A 97 10.73 7.59 -14.90
C ARG A 97 9.81 8.64 -15.51
N TYR A 98 9.44 9.66 -14.74
CA TYR A 98 8.38 10.62 -15.12
C TYR A 98 8.87 12.02 -15.48
N GLN A 99 10.08 12.41 -15.08
CA GLN A 99 10.66 13.73 -15.39
C GLN A 99 11.77 13.66 -16.45
N LYS A 100 11.64 12.77 -17.44
CA LYS A 100 12.52 12.74 -18.62
C LYS A 100 12.29 13.92 -19.55
#